data_AF-A0A937ZV73-F1
#
_entry.id   AF-A0A937ZV73-F1
#
_cell.length_a   1.000
_cell.length_b   1.000
_cell.length_c   1.000
_cell.angle_alpha   90.00
_cell.angle_beta   90.00
_cell.angle_gamma   90.00
#
_symmetry.space_group_name_H-M   'P 1'
#
loop_
_entity.id
_entity.type
_entity.pdbx_description
1 polymer ?
#
loop_
_entity_poly.entity_id
_entity_poly.type
_entity_poly.pdbx_seq_one_letter_code
_entity_poly.pdbx_strand_id
1 'polypeptide(L)' 'MDVDLFDFDLPPERIALRPVHPRDAARLLVVRPGGEMLDRHVRDLPGLLREGDVLVVNDTRVIPAQLEGRRGD' A
#
# COMPACT_ATOMS: atom_id res chain seq x y z
N MET A 1 12.38 18.13 10.68
CA MET A 1 11.97 16.73 10.85
C MET A 1 13.23 15.92 10.68
N ASP A 2 13.59 15.13 11.70
CA ASP A 2 14.74 14.24 11.62
C ASP A 2 14.31 12.98 10.88
N VAL A 3 14.78 12.83 9.64
CA VAL A 3 14.37 11.74 8.74
C VAL A 3 15.16 10.46 8.99
N ASP A 4 16.34 10.57 9.62
CA ASP A 4 17.24 9.44 9.87
C ASP A 4 16.65 8.48 10.90
N LEU A 5 15.72 8.95 11.75
CA LEU A 5 14.94 8.12 12.69
C LEU A 5 14.07 7.06 12.00
N PHE A 6 13.88 7.13 10.69
CA PHE A 6 13.06 6.22 9.90
C PHE A 6 13.86 5.44 8.85
N ASP A 7 15.19 5.56 8.86
CA ASP A 7 16.05 4.87 7.91
C ASP A 7 16.22 3.38 8.29
N PHE A 8 16.38 2.53 7.26
CA PHE A 8 16.62 1.10 7.44
C PHE A 8 17.30 0.48 6.22
N ASP A 9 18.08 -0.58 6.46
CA ASP A 9 18.73 -1.31 5.38
C ASP A 9 17.68 -2.04 4.51
N LEU A 10 17.45 -1.55 3.30
CA LEU A 10 16.61 -2.18 2.29
C LEU A 10 17.45 -2.68 1.11
N PRO A 11 17.76 -3.99 1.05
CA PRO A 11 18.42 -4.58 -0.11
C PRO A 11 17.61 -4.32 -1.40
N PRO A 12 18.24 -3.79 -2.48
CA PRO A 12 17.53 -3.42 -3.71
C PRO A 12 16.70 -4.55 -4.32
N GLU A 13 17.16 -5.79 -4.20
CA GLU A 13 16.48 -6.98 -4.70
C GLU A 13 15.15 -7.29 -4.01
N ARG A 14 14.90 -6.70 -2.83
CA ARG A 14 13.62 -6.82 -2.11
C ARG A 14 12.56 -5.83 -2.59
N ILE A 15 12.91 -4.92 -3.50
CA ILE A 15 11.97 -3.99 -4.13
C ILE A 15 11.32 -4.68 -5.33
N ALA A 16 10.04 -5.03 -5.19
CA ALA A 16 9.30 -5.69 -6.25
C ALA A 16 9.17 -4.79 -7.49
N LEU A 17 9.71 -5.23 -8.63
CA LEU A 17 9.60 -4.52 -9.91
C LEU A 17 8.29 -4.81 -10.65
N ARG A 18 7.60 -5.89 -10.29
CA ARG A 18 6.32 -6.32 -10.86
C ARG A 18 5.45 -6.93 -9.75
N PRO A 19 4.12 -6.83 -9.84
CA PRO A 19 3.24 -7.51 -8.92
C PRO A 19 3.33 -9.03 -9.09
N VAL A 20 3.08 -9.77 -8.00
CA VAL A 20 2.82 -11.21 -8.07
C VAL A 20 1.47 -11.49 -8.73
N HIS A 21 1.35 -12.64 -9.39
CA HIS A 21 0.10 -13.14 -9.97
C HIS A 21 -0.22 -14.55 -9.45
N PRO A 22 -1.43 -14.77 -8.90
CA PRO A 22 -2.53 -13.81 -8.70
C PRO A 22 -2.19 -12.74 -7.64
N ARG A 23 -2.85 -11.57 -7.72
CA ARG A 23 -2.55 -10.39 -6.86
C ARG A 23 -2.65 -10.67 -5.37
N ASP A 24 -3.58 -11.53 -4.97
CA ASP A 24 -3.85 -11.89 -3.58
C ASP A 24 -2.86 -12.92 -3.00
N ALA A 25 -1.90 -13.40 -3.81
CA ALA A 25 -0.77 -14.21 -3.38
C ALA A 25 0.40 -13.37 -2.85
N ALA A 26 0.26 -12.04 -2.77
CA ALA A 26 1.23 -11.20 -2.08
C ALA A 26 1.26 -11.53 -0.58
N ARG A 27 2.46 -11.44 0.03
CA ARG A 27 2.62 -11.57 1.48
C ARG A 27 1.93 -10.42 2.20
N LEU A 28 1.33 -10.72 3.35
CA LEU A 28 0.71 -9.79 4.29
C LEU A 28 1.38 -9.99 5.65
N LEU A 29 2.09 -8.98 6.15
CA LEU A 29 2.63 -8.98 7.50
C LEU A 29 1.59 -8.40 8.46
N VAL A 30 1.11 -9.23 9.40
CA VAL A 30 0.16 -8.80 10.43
C VAL A 30 0.95 -8.38 11.66
N VAL A 31 0.86 -7.11 12.03
CA VAL A 31 1.49 -6.54 13.22
C VAL A 31 0.41 -6.05 14.18
N ARG A 32 0.45 -6.49 15.44
CA ARG A 32 -0.43 -6.02 16.51
C ARG A 32 0.43 -5.39 17.62
N PRO A 33 0.00 -4.27 18.23
CA PRO A 33 0.74 -3.69 19.36
C PRO A 33 0.96 -4.72 20.47
N GLY A 34 2.23 -4.96 20.84
CA GLY A 34 2.62 -5.92 21.86
C GLY A 34 2.40 -7.40 21.51
N GLY A 35 1.98 -7.71 20.28
CA GLY A 35 1.77 -9.07 19.79
C GLY A 35 2.91 -9.57 18.91
N GLU A 36 2.86 -10.86 18.58
CA GLU A 36 3.76 -11.47 17.60
C GLU A 36 3.44 -10.96 16.18
N MET A 37 4.48 -10.84 15.37
CA MET A 37 4.35 -10.59 13.94
C MET A 37 4.00 -11.88 13.22
N LEU A 38 2.96 -11.87 12.38
CA LEU A 38 2.51 -13.06 11.67
C LEU A 38 2.63 -12.87 10.16
N ASP A 39 3.27 -13.82 9.49
CA ASP A 39 3.27 -13.93 8.04
C ASP A 39 1.97 -14.57 7.54
N ARG A 40 1.29 -13.88 6.61
CA ARG A 40 0.07 -14.32 5.92
C ARG A 40 0.16 -13.98 4.44
N HIS A 41 -0.91 -14.25 3.70
CA HIS A 41 -1.12 -13.74 2.35
C HIS A 41 -2.32 -12.77 2.32
N VAL A 42 -2.38 -11.91 1.30
CA VAL A 42 -3.49 -10.95 1.14
C VAL A 42 -4.84 -11.66 1.05
N ARG A 43 -4.90 -12.85 0.44
CA ARG A 43 -6.11 -13.70 0.43
C ARG A 43 -6.62 -14.12 1.81
N ASP A 44 -5.78 -14.06 2.85
CA ASP A 44 -6.15 -14.38 4.22
C ASP A 44 -6.83 -13.19 4.93
N LEU A 45 -6.79 -11.99 4.33
CA LEU A 45 -7.33 -10.76 4.92
C LEU A 45 -8.77 -10.89 5.42
N PRO A 46 -9.71 -11.54 4.71
CA PRO A 46 -11.08 -11.70 5.20
C PRO A 46 -11.16 -12.41 6.56
N GLY A 47 -10.24 -13.35 6.84
CA GLY A 47 -10.17 -14.05 8.14
C GLY A 47 -9.60 -13.20 9.28
N LEU A 48 -9.07 -12.01 8.99
CA LEU A 48 -8.58 -11.07 10.00
C LEU A 48 -9.62 -10.02 10.40
N LEU A 49 -10.70 -9.90 9.62
CA LEU A 49 -11.79 -8.95 9.84
C LEU A 49 -12.87 -9.57 10.72
N ARG A 50 -13.64 -8.71 11.38
CA ARG A 50 -14.81 -9.08 12.16
C ARG A 50 -16.07 -8.52 11.51
N GLU A 51 -17.21 -9.12 11.85
CA GLU A 51 -18.50 -8.55 11.49
C GLU A 51 -18.61 -7.12 12.02
N GLY A 52 -19.05 -6.20 11.15
CA GLY A 52 -19.14 -4.77 11.45
C GLY A 52 -17.91 -3.94 11.12
N ASP A 53 -16.77 -4.55 10.76
CA ASP A 53 -15.60 -3.82 10.29
C ASP A 53 -15.88 -3.14 8.93
N VAL A 54 -15.32 -1.93 8.72
CA VAL A 54 -15.45 -1.17 7.48
C VAL A 54 -14.10 -1.09 6.79
N LEU A 55 -14.02 -1.61 5.56
CA LEU A 55 -12.85 -1.46 4.71
C LEU A 55 -12.98 -0.17 3.89
N VAL A 56 -12.21 0.85 4.24
CA VAL A 56 -12.13 2.10 3.49
C VAL A 56 -11.09 1.94 2.39
N VAL A 57 -11.52 1.97 1.14
CA VAL A 57 -10.65 1.85 -0.04
C VAL A 57 -10.54 3.21 -0.71
N ASN A 58 -9.34 3.59 -1.12
CA ASN A 58 -9.16 4.76 -1.96
C ASN A 58 -9.51 4.43 -3.41
N ASP A 59 -10.46 5.18 -3.97
CA ASP A 59 -10.78 5.17 -5.39
C ASP A 59 -10.39 6.52 -5.99
N THR A 60 -9.23 6.59 -6.65
CA THR A 60 -8.69 7.83 -7.23
C THR A 60 -9.33 8.09 -8.59
N ARG A 61 -9.90 9.29 -8.76
CA ARG A 61 -10.46 9.77 -10.04
C ARG A 61 -9.71 10.99 -10.56
N VAL A 62 -9.38 10.98 -11.84
CA VAL A 62 -8.80 12.15 -12.53
C VAL A 62 -9.91 13.18 -12.74
N ILE A 63 -9.64 14.43 -12.40
CA ILE A 63 -10.51 15.56 -12.76
C ILE A 63 -10.10 16.01 -14.17
N PRO A 64 -10.95 15.87 -15.19
CA PRO A 64 -10.64 16.39 -16.52
C PRO A 64 -10.67 17.91 -16.48
N ALA A 65 -9.56 18.54 -16.87
CA ALA A 65 -9.46 19.99 -17.03
C ALA A 65 -8.73 20.29 -18.34
N GLN A 66 -9.29 21.20 -19.12
CA GLN A 66 -8.69 21.76 -20.34
C GLN A 66 -8.59 23.27 -20.16
N LEU A 67 -7.41 23.83 -20.41
CA LEU A 67 -7.15 25.27 -20.36
C LEU A 67 -6.67 25.73 -21.73
N GLU A 68 -7.18 26.88 -22.18
CA GLU A 68 -6.67 27.56 -23.37
C GLU A 68 -5.54 28.51 -22.96
N GLY A 69 -4.36 28.34 -23.54
CA GLY A 69 -3.21 29.21 -23.31
C GLY A 69 -2.95 30.12 -24.51
N ARG A 70 -2.65 31.40 -24.25
CA ARG A 70 -1.99 32.28 -25.23
C ARG A 70 -0.53 32.43 -24.84
N ARG A 71 0.37 32.28 -25.81
CA ARG A 71 1.80 32.59 -25.62
C ARG A 71 1.93 34.12 -25.47
N GLY A 72 2.56 34.57 -24.38
CA GLY A 72 2.89 35.99 -24.16
C GLY A 72 4.01 36.45 -25.10
N ASP A 73 3.96 37.73 -25.47
CA ASP A 73 4.93 38.38 -26.37
C ASP A 73 6.37 38.31 -25.85
#